data_AF-V5E8V7-F1
#
_entry.id   AF-V5E8V7-F1
#
_cell.length_a   1.000
_cell.length_b   1.000
_cell.length_c   1.000
_cell.angle_alpha   90.00
_cell.angle_beta   90.00
_cell.angle_gamma   90.00
#
_symmetry.space_group_name_H-M   'P 1'
#
loop_
_entity.id
_entity.type
_entity.pdbx_description
1 polymer ?
#
loop_
_entity_poly.entity_id
_entity_poly.type
_entity_poly.pdbx_seq_one_letter_code
_entity_poly.pdbx_strand_id
1 'polypeptide(L)'
;MLRTLVRRAHVHKPGFRFPDRKAPKESHTPHPHPAAPSSIVESFDHFQKVFSSGPHFHPEKLQSQSGDNSGSKGSGLLGDVDMQGREVAEDVHLLPERFWRTPALQFSDEEIEAVMSGGAN
;
A
#
# COMPACT_ATOMS: atom_id res chain seq x y z
N MET A 1 0.28 59.51 -0.69
CA MET A 1 -0.50 58.48 -1.40
C MET A 1 0.45 57.71 -2.32
N LEU A 2 0.95 56.55 -1.91
CA LEU A 2 1.83 55.71 -2.76
C LEU A 2 1.05 54.48 -3.23
N ARG A 3 0.83 54.37 -4.54
CA ARG A 3 0.24 53.20 -5.20
C ARG A 3 1.37 52.25 -5.58
N THR A 4 1.50 51.14 -4.86
CA THR A 4 2.41 50.05 -5.21
C THR A 4 1.81 49.23 -6.35
N LEU A 5 2.34 49.40 -7.56
CA LEU A 5 2.00 48.59 -8.73
C LEU A 5 2.72 47.24 -8.63
N VAL A 6 2.01 46.21 -8.19
CA VAL A 6 2.50 44.83 -8.23
C VAL A 6 2.42 44.31 -9.67
N ARG A 7 3.53 44.36 -10.40
CA ARG A 7 3.68 43.61 -11.66
C ARG A 7 3.78 42.13 -11.33
N ARG A 8 2.69 41.38 -11.51
CA ARG A 8 2.77 39.92 -11.55
C ARG A 8 3.55 39.52 -12.80
N ALA A 9 4.75 38.99 -12.58
CA ALA A 9 5.55 38.36 -13.61
C ALA A 9 4.70 37.31 -14.34
N HIS A 10 4.80 37.28 -15.67
CA HIS A 10 4.31 36.18 -16.49
C HIS A 10 5.14 34.94 -16.13
N VAL A 11 4.73 34.25 -15.07
CA VAL A 11 5.32 33.00 -14.64
C VAL A 11 5.04 31.97 -15.73
N HIS A 12 6.12 31.49 -16.35
CA HIS A 12 6.15 30.45 -17.37
C HIS A 12 5.13 29.34 -17.05
N LYS A 13 4.08 29.21 -17.87
CA LYS A 13 3.14 28.10 -17.75
C LYS A 13 3.73 26.89 -18.47
N PRO A 14 3.84 25.72 -17.83
CA PRO A 14 4.34 24.51 -18.49
C PRO A 14 3.45 24.13 -19.68
N GLY A 15 4.06 23.63 -20.76
CA GLY A 15 3.37 23.26 -22.01
C GLY A 15 2.42 22.07 -21.90
N PHE A 16 2.46 21.33 -20.79
CA PHE A 16 1.55 20.24 -20.50
C PHE A 16 0.66 20.61 -19.31
N ARG A 17 -0.61 20.21 -19.39
CA ARG A 17 -1.59 20.39 -18.33
C ARG A 17 -1.89 19.03 -17.72
N PHE A 18 -1.80 18.94 -16.42
CA PHE A 18 -2.24 17.75 -15.71
C PHE A 18 -3.76 17.63 -15.82
N PRO A 19 -4.31 16.43 -16.05
CA PRO A 19 -5.74 16.19 -15.93
C PRO A 19 -6.21 16.58 -14.53
N ASP A 20 -7.37 17.23 -14.45
CA ASP A 20 -7.98 17.56 -13.17
C ASP A 20 -8.28 16.28 -12.39
N ARG A 21 -8.17 16.34 -11.05
CA ARG A 21 -8.49 15.22 -10.16
C ARG A 21 -9.94 14.72 -10.30
N LYS A 22 -10.81 15.54 -10.88
CA LYS A 22 -12.23 15.25 -11.14
C LYS A 22 -12.50 14.76 -12.57
N ALA A 23 -11.48 14.64 -13.41
CA ALA A 23 -11.65 14.10 -14.74
C ALA A 23 -12.17 12.66 -14.67
N PRO A 24 -13.16 12.27 -15.51
CA PRO A 24 -13.62 10.90 -15.57
C PRO A 24 -12.45 10.00 -15.95
N LYS A 25 -12.28 8.90 -15.20
CA LYS A 25 -11.31 7.88 -15.52
C LYS A 25 -11.96 6.94 -16.53
N GLU A 26 -11.25 6.62 -17.60
CA GLU A 26 -11.69 5.60 -18.55
C GLU A 26 -11.92 4.28 -17.82
N SER A 27 -13.05 3.62 -18.10
CA SER A 27 -13.33 2.30 -17.57
C SER A 27 -12.40 1.28 -18.24
N HIS A 28 -11.47 0.71 -17.48
CA HIS A 28 -10.63 -0.38 -17.96
C HIS A 28 -11.32 -1.72 -17.72
N THR A 29 -11.26 -2.61 -18.70
CA THR A 29 -11.57 -4.02 -18.52
C THR A 29 -10.32 -4.71 -17.96
N PRO A 30 -10.41 -5.45 -16.84
CA PRO A 30 -9.27 -6.19 -16.31
C PRO A 30 -8.90 -7.32 -17.27
N HIS A 31 -7.60 -7.52 -17.48
CA HIS A 31 -7.07 -8.56 -18.36
C HIS A 31 -5.92 -9.30 -17.67
N PRO A 32 -5.68 -10.58 -18.03
CA PRO A 32 -4.51 -11.29 -17.54
C PRO A 32 -3.23 -10.61 -18.02
N HIS A 33 -2.20 -10.63 -17.19
CA HIS A 33 -0.90 -10.04 -17.53
C HIS A 33 -0.24 -10.81 -18.69
N PRO A 34 0.38 -10.16 -19.68
CA PRO A 34 0.95 -10.84 -20.85
C PRO A 34 2.09 -11.81 -20.51
N ALA A 35 2.79 -11.59 -19.40
CA ALA A 35 3.84 -12.49 -18.90
C ALA A 35 3.36 -13.45 -17.79
N ALA A 36 2.04 -13.61 -17.61
CA ALA A 36 1.52 -14.58 -16.65
C ALA A 36 1.71 -16.02 -17.16
N PRO A 37 1.97 -17.00 -16.27
CA PRO A 37 1.92 -18.42 -16.60
C PRO A 37 0.59 -18.80 -17.27
N SER A 38 0.63 -19.73 -18.23
CA SER A 38 -0.57 -20.15 -18.98
C SER A 38 -1.71 -20.64 -18.08
N SER A 39 -1.38 -21.33 -16.99
CA SER A 39 -2.35 -21.80 -15.98
C SER A 39 -3.14 -20.67 -15.31
N ILE A 40 -2.52 -19.49 -15.13
CA ILE A 40 -3.16 -18.32 -14.52
C ILE A 40 -4.00 -17.57 -15.56
N VAL A 41 -3.53 -17.52 -16.82
CA VAL A 41 -4.28 -16.93 -17.92
C VAL A 41 -5.61 -17.66 -18.14
N GLU A 42 -5.60 -19.00 -18.08
CA GLU A 42 -6.80 -19.83 -18.24
C GLU A 42 -7.81 -19.66 -17.08
N SER A 43 -7.34 -19.41 -15.87
CA SER A 43 -8.18 -19.28 -14.66
C SER A 43 -8.60 -17.84 -14.34
N PHE A 44 -8.24 -16.87 -15.18
CA PHE A 44 -8.48 -15.45 -14.93
C PHE A 44 -9.98 -15.09 -14.81
N ASP A 45 -10.84 -15.68 -15.63
CA ASP A 45 -12.29 -15.45 -15.57
C ASP A 45 -12.90 -15.92 -14.25
N HIS A 46 -12.39 -17.03 -13.71
CA HIS A 46 -12.82 -17.53 -12.41
C HIS A 46 -12.37 -16.58 -11.29
N PHE A 47 -11.13 -16.11 -11.35
CA PHE A 47 -10.62 -15.11 -10.43
C PHE A 47 -11.47 -13.84 -10.44
N GLN A 48 -11.84 -13.33 -11.62
CA GLN A 48 -12.66 -12.12 -11.74
C GLN A 48 -14.06 -12.30 -11.12
N LYS A 49 -14.65 -13.49 -11.26
CA LYS A 49 -15.94 -13.83 -10.62
C LYS A 49 -15.82 -13.82 -9.10
N VAL A 50 -14.81 -14.49 -8.55
CA VAL A 50 -14.56 -14.54 -7.11
C VAL A 50 -14.22 -13.17 -6.55
N PHE A 51 -13.43 -12.36 -7.25
CA PHE A 51 -13.10 -11.00 -6.84
C PHE A 51 -14.34 -10.10 -6.76
N SER A 52 -15.27 -10.25 -7.71
CA SER A 52 -16.51 -9.46 -7.78
C SER A 52 -17.52 -9.84 -6.68
N SER A 53 -17.46 -11.06 -6.15
CA SER A 53 -18.40 -11.55 -5.14
C SER A 53 -18.12 -11.06 -3.71
N GLY A 54 -17.09 -10.24 -3.49
CA GLY A 54 -16.87 -9.54 -2.21
C GLY A 54 -15.78 -10.17 -1.34
N PRO A 55 -15.64 -9.76 -0.05
CA PRO A 55 -14.47 -10.08 0.76
C PRO A 55 -14.41 -11.57 1.11
N HIS A 56 -13.68 -12.33 0.28
CA HIS A 56 -13.42 -13.74 0.46
C HIS A 56 -12.15 -13.99 1.27
N PHE A 57 -12.25 -13.83 2.59
CA PHE A 57 -11.34 -14.55 3.48
C PHE A 57 -11.93 -15.95 3.70
N HIS A 58 -11.75 -16.84 2.71
CA HIS A 58 -11.94 -18.27 2.92
C HIS A 58 -10.55 -18.88 3.17
N PRO A 59 -10.16 -19.13 4.43
CA PRO A 59 -8.83 -19.64 4.76
C PRO A 59 -8.54 -20.99 4.08
N GLU A 60 -9.57 -21.75 3.75
CA GLU A 60 -9.46 -23.04 3.05
C GLU A 60 -8.95 -22.92 1.60
N LYS A 61 -9.14 -21.76 0.95
CA LYS A 61 -8.69 -21.53 -0.43
C LYS A 61 -7.23 -21.05 -0.52
N LEU A 62 -6.57 -20.82 0.62
CA LEU A 62 -5.16 -20.45 0.71
C LEU A 62 -4.21 -21.66 0.62
N GLN A 63 -4.72 -22.88 0.45
CA GLN A 63 -3.90 -24.03 0.06
C GLN A 63 -3.50 -23.90 -1.40
N SER A 64 -2.51 -23.03 -1.64
CA SER A 64 -1.69 -23.05 -2.85
C SER A 64 -1.13 -24.45 -3.03
N GLN A 65 -1.36 -24.99 -4.23
CA GLN A 65 -0.81 -26.23 -4.73
C GLN A 65 0.65 -26.37 -4.29
N SER A 66 0.97 -27.50 -3.65
CA SER A 66 2.32 -27.94 -3.36
C SER A 66 3.10 -28.07 -4.67
N GLY A 67 3.76 -26.98 -5.07
CA GLY A 67 4.63 -26.89 -6.23
C GLY A 67 5.79 -25.97 -5.89
N ASP A 68 6.93 -26.57 -5.59
CA ASP A 68 8.25 -25.96 -5.39
C ASP A 68 8.30 -24.66 -4.58
N ASN A 69 8.40 -24.87 -3.27
CA ASN A 69 8.86 -23.88 -2.29
C ASN A 69 10.32 -23.48 -2.60
N SER A 70 10.52 -22.61 -3.59
CA SER A 70 11.76 -21.87 -3.78
C SER A 70 11.44 -20.38 -3.68
N GLY A 71 11.81 -19.81 -2.52
CA GLY A 71 12.02 -18.39 -2.26
C GLY A 71 11.04 -17.42 -2.89
N SER A 72 10.04 -16.99 -2.10
CA SER A 72 9.31 -15.74 -2.31
C SER A 72 10.28 -14.58 -2.59
N LYS A 73 10.56 -14.31 -3.86
CA LYS A 73 11.15 -13.04 -4.30
C LYS A 73 10.04 -12.00 -4.20
N GLY A 74 10.05 -11.26 -3.09
CA GLY A 74 9.20 -10.09 -2.93
C GLY A 74 9.51 -9.08 -4.02
N SER A 75 8.73 -9.08 -5.09
CA SER A 75 8.74 -8.04 -6.12
C SER A 75 8.02 -6.79 -5.59
N GLY A 76 8.60 -6.16 -4.57
CA GLY A 76 8.33 -4.78 -4.19
C GLY A 76 9.39 -3.87 -4.77
N LEU A 77 9.14 -2.56 -4.77
CA LEU A 77 10.11 -1.51 -5.14
C LEU A 77 11.44 -1.58 -4.36
N LEU A 78 11.49 -2.38 -3.30
CA LEU A 78 12.66 -2.73 -2.52
C LEU A 78 13.14 -4.09 -3.02
N GLY A 79 14.33 -4.15 -3.62
CA GLY A 79 14.86 -5.37 -4.23
C GLY A 79 14.95 -6.55 -3.27
N ASP A 80 15.30 -7.70 -3.84
CA ASP A 80 15.53 -8.99 -3.18
C ASP A 80 16.60 -8.85 -2.07
N VAL A 81 16.18 -8.54 -0.84
CA VAL A 81 17.07 -8.47 0.32
C VAL A 81 17.16 -9.87 0.93
N ASP A 82 18.33 -10.48 0.81
CA ASP A 82 18.66 -11.74 1.46
C ASP A 82 18.62 -11.56 3.00
N MET A 83 17.73 -12.31 3.65
CA MET A 83 17.53 -12.29 5.10
C MET A 83 18.24 -13.46 5.80
N GLN A 84 18.94 -14.32 5.05
CA GLN A 84 19.60 -15.50 5.59
C GLN A 84 20.71 -15.08 6.56
N GLY A 85 20.57 -15.49 7.83
CA GLY A 85 21.57 -15.25 8.88
C GLY A 85 21.43 -13.91 9.63
N ARG A 86 20.36 -13.14 9.42
CA ARG A 86 20.06 -11.96 10.24
C ARG A 86 19.21 -12.34 11.45
N GLU A 87 19.58 -11.85 12.62
CA GLU A 87 18.75 -11.93 13.82
C GLU A 87 17.51 -11.06 13.59
N VAL A 88 16.35 -11.71 13.55
CA VAL A 88 15.05 -11.04 13.47
C VAL A 88 14.67 -10.63 14.90
N ALA A 89 14.37 -9.35 15.11
CA ALA A 89 13.84 -8.91 16.39
C ALA A 89 12.42 -9.47 16.56
N GLU A 90 12.23 -10.31 17.57
CA GLU A 90 10.92 -10.90 17.90
C GLU A 90 9.92 -9.87 18.44
N ASP A 91 10.44 -8.78 19.02
CA ASP A 91 9.64 -7.68 19.56
C ASP A 91 10.14 -6.34 19.00
N VAL A 92 9.20 -5.46 18.70
CA VAL A 92 9.41 -4.11 18.18
C VAL A 92 10.23 -3.28 19.16
N HIS A 93 10.10 -3.51 20.47
CA HIS A 93 10.87 -2.81 21.50
C HIS A 93 12.34 -3.23 21.57
N LEU A 94 12.72 -4.36 20.97
CA LEU A 94 14.11 -4.79 20.85
C LEU A 94 14.84 -4.09 19.69
N LEU A 95 14.10 -3.41 18.81
CA LEU A 95 14.69 -2.61 17.75
C LEU A 95 15.36 -1.35 18.32
N PRO A 96 16.33 -0.76 17.60
CA PRO A 96 16.85 0.56 17.92
C PRO A 96 15.74 1.59 18.11
N GLU A 97 15.90 2.49 19.08
CA GLU A 97 14.86 3.43 19.54
C GLU A 97 14.17 4.21 18.42
N ARG A 98 14.90 4.55 17.35
CA ARG A 98 14.35 5.26 16.18
C ARG A 98 13.17 4.54 15.50
N PHE A 99 13.06 3.21 15.65
CA PHE A 99 12.04 2.41 14.97
C PHE A 99 10.77 2.24 15.81
N TRP A 100 10.87 2.23 17.14
CA TRP A 100 9.70 2.04 18.02
C TRP A 100 9.27 3.33 18.72
N ARG A 101 10.17 4.28 18.95
CA ARG A 101 9.87 5.60 19.54
C ARG A 101 9.35 6.57 18.46
N THR A 102 8.28 6.17 17.79
CA THR A 102 7.59 7.01 16.81
C THR A 102 6.26 7.51 17.39
N PRO A 103 5.79 8.71 17.00
CA PRO A 103 4.51 9.24 17.50
C PRO A 103 3.30 8.35 17.19
N ALA A 104 3.41 7.46 16.20
CA ALA A 104 2.33 6.54 15.84
C ALA A 104 2.27 5.29 16.73
N LEU A 105 3.38 4.90 17.36
CA LEU A 105 3.46 3.75 18.25
C LEU A 105 3.41 4.13 19.74
N GLN A 106 3.69 5.40 20.07
CA GLN A 106 3.58 5.90 21.43
C GLN A 106 2.16 6.37 21.70
N PHE A 107 1.53 5.83 22.74
CA PHE A 107 0.26 6.35 23.22
C PHE A 107 0.45 7.73 23.84
N SER A 108 -0.38 8.69 23.42
CA SER A 108 -0.51 9.97 24.09
C SER A 108 -1.27 9.85 25.40
N ASP A 109 -1.04 10.77 26.34
CA ASP A 109 -1.73 10.75 27.64
C ASP A 109 -3.26 10.76 27.49
N GLU A 110 -3.78 11.45 26.47
CA GLU A 110 -5.20 11.49 26.13
C GLU A 110 -5.73 10.12 25.68
N GLU A 111 -4.96 9.38 24.87
CA GLU A 111 -5.32 8.03 24.44
C GLU A 111 -5.24 7.04 25.59
N ILE A 112 -4.22 7.15 26.45
CA ILE A 112 -4.09 6.32 27.65
C ILE A 112 -5.28 6.58 28.57
N GLU A 113 -5.66 7.84 28.79
CA GLU A 113 -6.84 8.20 29.57
C GLU A 113 -8.13 7.70 28.93
N ALA A 114 -8.32 7.82 27.62
CA ALA A 114 -9.51 7.33 26.92
C ALA A 114 -9.64 5.79 27.03
N VAL A 115 -8.52 5.07 26.94
CA VAL A 115 -8.49 3.61 27.11
C VAL A 115 -8.75 3.22 28.57
N MET A 116 -8.12 3.90 29.54
CA MET A 116 -8.31 3.62 30.97
C MET A 116 -9.70 4.00 31.49
N SER A 117 -10.30 5.06 30.94
CA SER A 117 -11.68 5.49 31.24
C SER A 117 -12.74 4.65 30.52
N GLY A 118 -12.33 3.69 29.68
CA GLY A 118 -13.22 2.76 29.00
C GLY A 118 -14.01 3.36 27.83
N GLY A 119 -13.57 4.52 27.30
CA GLY A 119 -14.16 5.15 26.12
C GLY A 119 -15.61 5.62 26.25
N ALA A 120 -16.14 5.69 27.48
CA ALA A 120 -17.49 6.17 27.75
C ALA A 120 -17.44 7.65 28.19
N ASN A 121 -17.62 8.56 27.22
CA ASN A 121 -18.14 9.91 27.45
C ASN A 121 -19.48 10.05 26.73
#